data_AF-F7NJN9-F1
#
_entry.id   AF-F7NJN9-F1
#
_cell.length_a   1.000
_cell.length_b   1.000
_cell.length_c   1.000
_cell.angle_alpha   90.00
_cell.angle_beta   90.00
_cell.angle_gamma   90.00
#
_symmetry.space_group_name_H-M   'P 1'
#
loop_
_entity.id
_entity.type
_entity.pdbx_description
1 polymer ?
#
loop_
_entity_poly.entity_id
_entity_poly.type
_entity_poly.pdbx_seq_one_letter_code
_entity_poly.pdbx_strand_id
1 'polypeptide(L)'
;MQKSKDILHLPVVSILEGKELGLVRDLVINPADAEVIALAIDAGMWYLGAKILSFSAIKGLGKGAVTIETSDDLLPIFQVPEAVQFLNTGVKIIGTKVLSNTGQIQGKINEFYLDEAGRIISCEIENLQGETIKVPANRFITLGKDVLIITDSKEPDGGPELSNAAAYQNVTPLRPLTRLNSSEEEHHAGSFSIEDFAHRSDDKQRQYLLGKKSTRRIQTETGVVIVEHGAEITEEVIQKAKLAGKYLELAMHP
;
A
#
# COMPACT_ATOMS: atom_id res chain seq x y z
N MET A 1 0.29 4.05 -23.25
CA MET A 1 1.17 3.11 -22.51
C MET A 1 2.22 3.91 -21.77
N GLN A 2 2.20 3.88 -20.44
CA GLN A 2 3.13 4.59 -19.55
C GLN A 2 3.89 3.59 -18.68
N LYS A 3 5.18 3.85 -18.37
CA LYS A 3 5.93 3.04 -17.41
C LYS A 3 5.61 3.49 -15.98
N SER A 4 5.69 2.57 -15.02
CA SER A 4 5.46 2.94 -13.62
C SER A 4 6.46 3.99 -13.11
N LYS A 5 7.75 3.84 -13.47
CA LYS A 5 8.80 4.80 -13.13
C LYS A 5 8.62 6.19 -13.75
N ASP A 6 7.92 6.28 -14.87
CA ASP A 6 7.64 7.56 -15.52
C ASP A 6 6.54 8.34 -14.80
N ILE A 7 5.72 7.67 -13.96
CA ILE A 7 4.63 8.29 -13.19
C ILE A 7 5.11 8.65 -11.78
N LEU A 8 5.96 7.80 -11.18
CA LEU A 8 6.54 8.07 -9.87
C LEU A 8 7.36 9.35 -9.90
N HIS A 9 7.26 10.13 -8.82
CA HIS A 9 7.94 11.42 -8.64
C HIS A 9 7.51 12.54 -9.59
N LEU A 10 6.49 12.34 -10.43
CA LEU A 10 5.93 13.44 -11.20
C LEU A 10 5.18 14.42 -10.30
N PRO A 11 5.23 15.72 -10.59
CA PRO A 11 4.38 16.71 -9.96
C PRO A 11 2.93 16.53 -10.38
N VAL A 12 2.01 16.70 -9.44
CA VAL A 12 0.57 16.76 -9.67
C VAL A 12 0.14 18.21 -9.75
N VAL A 13 -0.50 18.60 -10.85
CA VAL A 13 -0.86 19.99 -11.15
C VAL A 13 -2.36 20.12 -11.39
N SER A 14 -3.01 21.08 -10.72
CA SER A 14 -4.38 21.46 -11.07
C SER A 14 -4.39 22.35 -12.30
N ILE A 15 -5.27 22.03 -13.25
CA ILE A 15 -5.49 22.79 -14.48
C ILE A 15 -6.16 24.14 -14.19
N LEU A 16 -7.24 24.15 -13.39
CA LEU A 16 -8.01 25.38 -13.15
C LEU A 16 -7.31 26.35 -12.20
N GLU A 17 -6.57 25.82 -11.23
CA GLU A 17 -5.87 26.64 -10.23
C GLU A 17 -4.43 26.98 -10.65
N GLY A 18 -3.88 26.30 -11.66
CA GLY A 18 -2.51 26.51 -12.13
C GLY A 18 -1.45 26.22 -11.04
N LYS A 19 -1.76 25.28 -10.15
CA LYS A 19 -0.98 25.05 -8.92
C LYS A 19 -0.44 23.62 -8.87
N GLU A 20 0.82 23.49 -8.47
CA GLU A 20 1.40 22.20 -8.08
C GLU A 20 0.92 21.81 -6.68
N LEU A 21 0.39 20.60 -6.56
CA LEU A 21 -0.30 20.09 -5.38
C LEU A 21 0.53 19.08 -4.58
N GLY A 22 1.63 18.60 -5.16
CA GLY A 22 2.53 17.61 -4.57
C GLY A 22 3.18 16.72 -5.61
N LEU A 23 3.89 15.70 -5.14
CA LEU A 23 4.57 14.72 -5.98
C LEU A 23 3.92 13.34 -5.83
N VAL A 24 3.86 12.57 -6.92
CA VAL A 24 3.49 11.16 -6.86
C VAL A 24 4.55 10.39 -6.07
N ARG A 25 4.15 9.80 -4.95
CA ARG A 25 5.01 9.02 -4.06
C ARG A 25 4.90 7.53 -4.31
N ASP A 26 3.69 7.03 -4.54
CA ASP A 26 3.43 5.60 -4.73
C ASP A 26 2.19 5.35 -5.58
N LEU A 27 2.03 4.11 -6.04
CA LEU A 27 0.89 3.63 -6.84
C LEU A 27 0.08 2.65 -6.00
N VAL A 28 -1.21 2.93 -5.82
CA VAL A 28 -2.13 2.06 -5.10
C VAL A 28 -2.66 1.01 -6.07
N ILE A 29 -2.27 -0.24 -5.85
CA ILE A 29 -2.56 -1.35 -6.77
C ILE A 29 -3.64 -2.26 -6.17
N ASN A 30 -4.68 -2.53 -6.94
CA ASN A 30 -5.60 -3.62 -6.70
C ASN A 30 -5.02 -4.91 -7.34
N PRO A 31 -4.58 -5.90 -6.54
CA PRO A 31 -4.00 -7.14 -7.06
C PRO A 31 -5.01 -8.05 -7.77
N ALA A 32 -6.30 -7.96 -7.44
CA ALA A 32 -7.33 -8.82 -8.02
C ALA A 32 -7.54 -8.51 -9.50
N ASP A 33 -7.58 -7.22 -9.83
CA ASP A 33 -7.83 -6.72 -11.19
C ASP A 33 -6.54 -6.32 -11.93
N ALA A 34 -5.37 -6.43 -11.28
CA ALA A 34 -4.09 -5.95 -11.78
C ALA A 34 -4.19 -4.49 -12.30
N GLU A 35 -4.69 -3.61 -11.45
CA GLU A 35 -5.01 -2.22 -11.78
C GLU A 35 -4.45 -1.26 -10.73
N VAL A 36 -3.98 -0.10 -11.19
CA VAL A 36 -3.63 1.03 -10.34
C VAL A 36 -4.88 1.88 -10.15
N ILE A 37 -5.49 1.78 -8.98
CA ILE A 37 -6.75 2.47 -8.69
C ILE A 37 -6.54 3.92 -8.26
N ALA A 38 -5.36 4.25 -7.74
CA ALA A 38 -5.04 5.58 -7.25
C ALA A 38 -3.53 5.83 -7.17
N LEU A 39 -3.15 7.11 -7.06
CA LEU A 39 -1.80 7.59 -6.79
C LEU A 39 -1.74 8.14 -5.36
N ALA A 40 -0.71 7.76 -4.60
CA ALA A 40 -0.41 8.38 -3.32
C ALA A 40 0.45 9.63 -3.54
N ILE A 41 -0.03 10.78 -3.07
CA ILE A 41 0.57 12.09 -3.30
C ILE A 41 1.18 12.61 -2.01
N ASP A 42 2.45 13.02 -2.10
CA ASP A 42 3.17 13.73 -1.06
C ASP A 42 3.06 15.24 -1.31
N ALA A 43 2.24 15.91 -0.50
CA ALA A 43 1.99 17.35 -0.60
C ALA A 43 3.01 18.19 0.21
N GLY A 44 4.13 17.61 0.65
CA GLY A 44 5.21 18.28 1.40
C GLY A 44 4.86 18.63 2.86
N MET A 45 3.58 18.73 3.19
CA MET A 45 3.08 18.89 4.56
C MET A 45 2.86 17.51 5.19
N TRP A 46 3.93 16.88 5.66
CA TRP A 46 3.94 15.53 6.22
C TRP A 46 2.90 15.27 7.34
N TYR A 47 2.50 16.32 8.07
CA TYR A 47 1.51 16.23 9.15
C TYR A 47 0.06 16.14 8.67
N LEU A 48 -0.24 16.47 7.41
CA LEU A 48 -1.56 16.31 6.81
C LEU A 48 -1.79 14.88 6.27
N GLY A 49 -0.78 14.02 6.38
CA GLY A 49 -0.81 12.67 5.84
C GLY A 49 -0.69 12.65 4.32
N ALA A 50 -0.58 11.44 3.77
CA ALA A 50 -0.63 11.25 2.32
C ALA A 50 -2.02 11.63 1.80
N LYS A 51 -2.06 12.29 0.65
CA LYS A 51 -3.29 12.45 -0.13
C LYS A 51 -3.37 11.35 -1.17
N ILE A 52 -4.58 11.01 -1.58
CA ILE A 52 -4.88 10.00 -2.58
C ILE A 52 -5.55 10.70 -3.76
N LEU A 53 -5.06 10.40 -4.95
CA LEU A 53 -5.64 10.81 -6.21
C LEU A 53 -6.17 9.58 -6.92
N SER A 54 -7.49 9.45 -7.05
CA SER A 54 -8.10 8.36 -7.82
C SER A 54 -7.63 8.41 -9.28
N PHE A 55 -7.33 7.25 -9.87
CA PHE A 55 -6.83 7.19 -11.24
C PHE A 55 -7.84 7.77 -12.24
N SER A 56 -9.14 7.58 -11.98
CA SER A 56 -10.24 8.12 -12.78
C SER A 56 -10.35 9.66 -12.76
N ALA A 57 -9.76 10.34 -11.78
CA ALA A 57 -9.77 11.81 -11.69
C ALA A 57 -8.64 12.46 -12.50
N ILE A 58 -7.69 11.65 -12.99
CA ILE A 58 -6.56 12.13 -13.78
C ILE A 58 -7.05 12.55 -15.17
N LYS A 59 -6.76 13.80 -15.55
CA LYS A 59 -7.07 14.32 -16.89
C LYS A 59 -5.92 14.07 -17.87
N GLY A 60 -4.70 13.94 -17.37
CA GLY A 60 -3.53 13.67 -18.20
C GLY A 60 -2.35 13.10 -17.43
N LEU A 61 -1.72 12.07 -18.02
CA LEU A 61 -0.44 11.51 -17.59
C LEU A 61 0.64 11.91 -18.60
N GLY A 62 1.27 13.06 -18.38
CA GLY A 62 2.34 13.58 -19.23
C GLY A 62 3.73 13.09 -18.80
N LYS A 63 4.76 13.37 -19.61
CA LYS A 63 6.16 13.03 -19.29
C LYS A 63 6.75 13.85 -18.13
N GLY A 64 6.12 14.96 -17.76
CA GLY A 64 6.65 15.90 -16.77
C GLY A 64 5.67 16.29 -15.68
N ALA A 65 4.40 15.88 -15.77
CA ALA A 65 3.39 16.16 -14.76
C ALA A 65 2.16 15.24 -14.93
N VAL A 66 1.47 15.00 -13.82
CA VAL A 66 0.11 14.48 -13.77
C VAL A 66 -0.83 15.68 -13.65
N THR A 67 -1.85 15.77 -14.49
CA THR A 67 -2.82 16.87 -14.45
C THR A 67 -4.19 16.42 -13.97
N ILE A 68 -4.80 17.25 -13.12
CA ILE A 68 -6.15 17.06 -12.57
C ILE A 68 -6.96 18.35 -12.74
N GLU A 69 -8.28 18.30 -12.52
CA GLU A 69 -9.12 19.48 -12.73
C GLU A 69 -8.87 20.51 -11.63
N THR A 70 -9.01 20.09 -10.37
CA THR A 70 -8.90 20.95 -9.18
C THR A 70 -8.25 20.22 -8.02
N SER A 71 -7.79 20.97 -7.01
CA SER A 71 -7.27 20.38 -5.77
C SER A 71 -8.31 19.57 -4.96
N ASP A 72 -9.60 19.71 -5.25
CA ASP A 72 -10.68 18.92 -4.63
C ASP A 72 -10.64 17.43 -5.04
N ASP A 73 -9.99 17.11 -6.16
CA ASP A 73 -9.77 15.73 -6.61
C ASP A 73 -8.77 14.97 -5.70
N LEU A 74 -8.06 15.67 -4.80
CA LEU A 74 -7.14 15.07 -3.84
C LEU A 74 -7.79 14.85 -2.47
N LEU A 75 -8.04 13.58 -2.15
CA LEU A 75 -8.67 13.19 -0.90
C LEU A 75 -7.61 12.79 0.15
N PRO A 76 -7.79 13.14 1.43
CA PRO A 76 -6.96 12.56 2.48
C PRO A 76 -7.09 11.03 2.53
N ILE A 77 -6.00 10.31 2.75
CA ILE A 77 -5.96 8.85 2.69
C ILE A 77 -7.02 8.15 3.57
N PHE A 78 -7.34 8.70 4.74
CA PHE A 78 -8.34 8.14 5.65
C PHE A 78 -9.78 8.18 5.09
N GLN A 79 -10.04 9.01 4.08
CA GLN A 79 -11.34 9.07 3.39
C GLN A 79 -11.46 8.03 2.27
N VAL A 80 -10.39 7.29 1.97
CA VAL A 80 -10.36 6.25 0.94
C VAL A 80 -9.96 4.91 1.59
N PRO A 81 -10.90 4.23 2.28
CA PRO A 81 -10.59 2.99 3.02
C PRO A 81 -10.01 1.88 2.14
N GLU A 82 -10.46 1.80 0.89
CA GLU A 82 -9.96 0.82 -0.09
C GLU A 82 -8.47 1.04 -0.41
N ALA A 83 -8.04 2.30 -0.58
CA ALA A 83 -6.63 2.61 -0.77
C ALA A 83 -5.78 2.25 0.45
N VAL A 84 -6.30 2.50 1.66
CA VAL A 84 -5.65 2.06 2.91
C VAL A 84 -5.49 0.54 2.94
N GLN A 85 -6.52 -0.21 2.56
CA GLN A 85 -6.47 -1.67 2.51
C GLN A 85 -5.37 -2.14 1.56
N PHE A 86 -5.35 -1.67 0.31
CA PHE A 86 -4.33 -2.09 -0.66
C PHE A 86 -2.92 -1.68 -0.28
N LEU A 87 -2.71 -0.48 0.27
CA LEU A 87 -1.41 -0.08 0.81
C LEU A 87 -0.97 -0.98 1.97
N ASN A 88 -1.90 -1.39 2.83
CA ASN A 88 -1.63 -2.31 3.95
C ASN A 88 -1.36 -3.74 3.50
N THR A 89 -1.99 -4.22 2.41
CA THR A 89 -1.62 -5.52 1.83
C THR A 89 -0.15 -5.54 1.43
N GLY A 90 0.41 -4.38 1.09
CA GLY A 90 1.83 -4.22 0.77
C GLY A 90 2.21 -4.92 -0.54
N VAL A 91 1.25 -5.08 -1.45
CA VAL A 91 1.52 -5.61 -2.79
C VAL A 91 2.39 -4.61 -3.52
N LYS A 92 3.64 -5.01 -3.77
CA LYS A 92 4.56 -4.29 -4.65
C LYS A 92 4.69 -5.07 -5.92
N ILE A 93 4.66 -4.41 -7.07
CA ILE A 93 4.91 -5.10 -8.33
C ILE A 93 6.41 -5.19 -8.58
N ILE A 94 7.12 -4.08 -8.47
CA ILE A 94 8.57 -4.06 -8.66
C ILE A 94 9.25 -4.89 -7.57
N GLY A 95 10.14 -5.79 -7.98
CA GLY A 95 10.88 -6.71 -7.13
C GLY A 95 10.15 -8.03 -6.83
N THR A 96 8.87 -8.15 -7.19
CA THR A 96 8.08 -9.37 -6.95
C THR A 96 8.61 -10.53 -7.76
N LYS A 97 8.68 -11.69 -7.12
CA LYS A 97 9.22 -12.91 -7.72
C LYS A 97 8.20 -13.48 -8.69
N VAL A 98 8.64 -13.88 -9.87
CA VAL A 98 7.76 -14.48 -10.88
C VAL A 98 7.96 -15.97 -10.93
N LEU A 99 6.85 -16.71 -10.83
CA LEU A 99 6.80 -18.17 -10.94
C LEU A 99 5.88 -18.59 -12.09
N SER A 100 6.21 -19.68 -12.75
CA SER A 100 5.27 -20.37 -13.63
C SER A 100 4.18 -21.09 -12.82
N ASN A 101 3.08 -21.45 -13.47
CA ASN A 101 2.07 -22.37 -12.91
C ASN A 101 2.61 -23.78 -12.61
N THR A 102 3.77 -24.14 -13.16
CA THR A 102 4.51 -25.38 -12.85
C THR A 102 5.46 -25.24 -11.64
N GLY A 103 5.60 -24.03 -11.07
CA GLY A 103 6.44 -23.76 -9.90
C GLY A 103 7.88 -23.37 -10.20
N GLN A 104 8.24 -23.17 -11.47
CA GLN A 104 9.58 -22.73 -11.88
C GLN A 104 9.76 -21.23 -11.65
N ILE A 105 10.91 -20.83 -11.12
CA ILE A 105 11.25 -19.42 -10.92
C ILE A 105 11.67 -18.82 -12.27
N GLN A 106 10.90 -17.84 -12.74
CA GLN A 106 11.16 -17.15 -14.00
C GLN A 106 11.98 -15.87 -13.82
N GLY A 107 12.04 -15.32 -12.60
CA GLY A 107 12.83 -14.13 -12.30
C GLY A 107 12.17 -13.19 -11.30
N LYS A 108 12.42 -11.90 -11.46
CA LYS A 108 11.80 -10.81 -10.69
C LYS A 108 11.33 -9.69 -11.61
N ILE A 109 10.25 -9.03 -11.23
CA ILE A 109 9.74 -7.88 -11.98
C ILE A 109 10.66 -6.65 -11.76
N ASN A 110 11.10 -6.01 -12.84
CA ASN A 110 11.90 -4.78 -12.79
C ASN A 110 11.08 -3.53 -13.17
N GLU A 111 10.07 -3.70 -14.04
CA GLU A 111 9.21 -2.62 -14.52
C GLU A 111 7.82 -3.16 -14.91
N PHE A 112 6.81 -2.30 -14.90
CA PHE A 112 5.49 -2.60 -15.45
C PHE A 112 4.92 -1.41 -16.21
N TYR A 113 3.95 -1.71 -17.06
CA TYR A 113 3.35 -0.76 -17.97
C TYR A 113 1.84 -0.66 -17.75
N LEU A 114 1.35 0.57 -17.81
CA LEU A 114 -0.04 0.91 -17.62
C LEU A 114 -0.68 1.40 -18.92
N ASP A 115 -1.95 1.10 -19.10
CA ASP A 115 -2.81 1.77 -20.08
C ASP A 115 -3.31 3.12 -19.55
N GLU A 116 -4.19 3.76 -20.32
CA GLU A 116 -4.79 5.06 -19.96
C GLU A 116 -5.87 4.95 -18.88
N ALA A 117 -6.37 3.74 -18.59
CA ALA A 117 -7.33 3.48 -17.53
C ALA A 117 -6.67 3.10 -16.20
N GLY A 118 -5.36 2.83 -16.20
CA GLY A 118 -4.60 2.43 -15.02
C GLY A 118 -4.40 0.93 -14.90
N ARG A 119 -4.79 0.14 -15.90
CA ARG A 119 -4.61 -1.32 -15.90
C ARG A 119 -3.20 -1.68 -16.29
N ILE A 120 -2.66 -2.70 -15.63
CA ILE A 120 -1.36 -3.23 -15.95
C ILE A 120 -1.49 -4.08 -17.20
N ILE A 121 -0.80 -3.69 -18.27
CA ILE A 121 -0.85 -4.40 -19.56
C ILE A 121 0.33 -5.34 -19.77
N SER A 122 1.46 -5.08 -19.11
CA SER A 122 2.63 -5.96 -19.15
C SER A 122 3.65 -5.64 -18.05
N CYS A 123 4.48 -6.62 -17.70
CA CYS A 123 5.64 -6.48 -16.82
C CYS A 123 6.93 -6.88 -17.55
N GLU A 124 8.04 -6.23 -17.21
CA GLU A 124 9.39 -6.66 -17.54
C GLU A 124 9.96 -7.49 -16.40
N ILE A 125 10.39 -8.70 -16.73
CA ILE A 125 10.97 -9.65 -15.80
C ILE A 125 12.45 -9.80 -16.11
N GLU A 126 13.29 -9.60 -15.12
CA GLU A 126 14.69 -9.97 -15.18
C GLU A 126 14.84 -11.43 -14.74
N ASN A 127 15.29 -12.28 -15.65
CA ASN A 127 15.50 -13.70 -15.39
C ASN A 127 16.81 -13.95 -14.59
N LEU A 128 17.07 -15.21 -14.23
CA LEU A 128 18.28 -15.59 -13.48
C LEU A 128 19.59 -15.36 -14.25
N GLN A 129 19.52 -15.13 -15.56
CA GLN A 129 20.65 -14.87 -16.45
C GLN A 129 20.87 -13.36 -16.68
N GLY A 130 20.04 -12.50 -16.07
CA GLY A 130 20.08 -11.04 -16.25
C GLY A 130 19.39 -10.55 -17.52
N GLU A 131 18.71 -11.43 -18.25
CA GLU A 131 17.97 -11.08 -19.46
C GLU A 131 16.59 -10.54 -19.08
N THR A 132 16.18 -9.44 -19.72
CA THR A 132 14.87 -8.82 -19.49
C THR A 132 13.86 -9.32 -20.51
N ILE A 133 12.79 -9.95 -20.04
CA ILE A 133 11.70 -10.50 -20.85
C ILE A 133 10.42 -9.75 -20.53
N LYS A 134 9.70 -9.30 -21.57
CA LYS A 134 8.40 -8.66 -21.41
C LYS A 134 7.29 -9.71 -21.38
N VAL A 135 6.45 -9.67 -20.35
CA VAL A 135 5.32 -10.59 -20.15
C VAL A 135 4.00 -9.79 -20.12
N PRO A 136 3.06 -10.07 -21.04
CA PRO A 136 1.75 -9.41 -21.05
C PRO A 136 0.85 -9.88 -19.89
N ALA A 137 -0.07 -9.02 -19.47
CA ALA A 137 -0.94 -9.25 -18.32
C ALA A 137 -1.94 -10.41 -18.51
N ASN A 138 -2.28 -10.77 -19.76
CA ASN A 138 -3.10 -11.94 -20.05
C ASN A 138 -2.48 -13.27 -19.64
N ARG A 139 -1.17 -13.30 -19.33
CA ARG A 139 -0.50 -14.47 -18.78
C ARG A 139 -0.55 -14.52 -17.26
N PHE A 140 -1.04 -13.48 -16.59
CA PHE A 140 -1.08 -13.40 -15.14
C PHE A 140 -2.22 -14.28 -14.63
N ILE A 141 -1.90 -15.19 -13.73
CA ILE A 141 -2.87 -16.05 -13.05
C ILE A 141 -3.18 -15.49 -11.66
N THR A 142 -2.15 -15.03 -10.96
CA THR A 142 -2.30 -14.49 -9.60
C THR A 142 -1.22 -13.45 -9.33
N LEU A 143 -1.62 -12.24 -8.94
CA LEU A 143 -0.72 -11.20 -8.44
C LEU A 143 -0.83 -11.15 -6.91
N GLY A 144 0.08 -11.83 -6.22
CA GLY A 144 0.16 -11.81 -4.76
C GLY A 144 1.10 -10.73 -4.23
N LYS A 145 1.20 -10.66 -2.90
CA LYS A 145 2.14 -9.78 -2.20
C LYS A 145 3.61 -10.11 -2.51
N ASP A 146 3.93 -11.40 -2.54
CA ASP A 146 5.31 -11.89 -2.65
C ASP A 146 5.64 -12.49 -4.03
N VAL A 147 4.60 -12.94 -4.75
CA VAL A 147 4.75 -13.74 -5.98
C VAL A 147 3.72 -13.34 -7.03
N LEU A 148 4.17 -13.24 -8.28
CA LEU A 148 3.33 -13.26 -9.48
C LEU A 148 3.40 -14.66 -10.11
N ILE A 149 2.25 -15.31 -10.30
CA ILE A 149 2.14 -16.59 -11.02
C ILE A 149 1.72 -16.31 -12.46
N ILE A 150 2.46 -16.87 -13.43
CA ILE A 150 2.18 -16.74 -14.86
C ILE A 150 1.98 -18.10 -15.54
N THR A 151 1.24 -18.13 -16.64
CA THR A 151 1.21 -19.30 -17.53
C THR A 151 2.47 -19.38 -18.39
N ASP A 152 2.95 -20.60 -18.67
CA ASP A 152 4.14 -20.85 -19.50
C ASP A 152 3.88 -20.68 -21.01
N SER A 153 2.62 -20.67 -21.46
CA SER A 153 2.26 -20.45 -22.86
C SER A 153 2.69 -19.06 -23.34
N LYS A 154 3.54 -19.02 -24.37
CA LYS A 154 4.15 -17.77 -24.88
C LYS A 154 3.21 -16.86 -25.67
N GLU A 155 2.00 -17.31 -26.02
CA GLU A 155 0.95 -16.49 -26.63
C GLU A 155 -0.43 -17.01 -26.18
N PRO A 156 -1.47 -16.16 -26.12
CA PRO A 156 -2.85 -16.61 -25.97
C PRO A 156 -3.31 -17.21 -27.30
N ASP A 157 -3.74 -18.47 -27.27
CA ASP A 157 -4.55 -19.00 -28.36
C ASP A 157 -5.84 -18.15 -28.41
N GLY A 158 -6.15 -17.59 -29.57
CA GLY A 158 -7.35 -16.78 -29.79
C GLY A 158 -8.60 -17.60 -29.47
N GLY A 159 -9.58 -16.97 -28.80
CA GLY A 159 -10.78 -17.61 -28.28
C GLY A 159 -11.71 -18.24 -29.32
N PRO A 160 -12.85 -18.76 -28.86
CA PRO A 160 -14.05 -17.95 -29.11
C PRO A 160 -14.95 -17.80 -27.87
N GLU A 161 -15.66 -16.67 -27.84
CA GLU A 161 -16.84 -16.45 -27.01
C GLU A 161 -17.91 -17.52 -27.28
N LEU A 162 -18.47 -18.11 -26.21
CA LEU A 162 -19.83 -18.64 -26.21
C LEU A 162 -20.51 -18.32 -24.88
N SER A 163 -21.40 -17.33 -24.99
CA SER A 163 -22.70 -17.18 -24.35
C SER A 163 -23.17 -18.19 -23.28
N ASN A 164 -23.67 -17.59 -22.20
CA ASN A 164 -24.89 -17.92 -21.46
C ASN A 164 -25.14 -19.34 -20.92
N ALA A 165 -25.24 -19.36 -19.59
CA ALA A 165 -26.35 -19.87 -18.80
C ALA A 165 -26.62 -21.39 -18.75
N ALA A 166 -26.72 -21.81 -17.48
CA ALA A 166 -27.46 -22.95 -16.94
C ALA A 166 -26.72 -24.27 -16.74
N ALA A 167 -26.97 -24.80 -15.53
CA ALA A 167 -26.75 -26.15 -15.04
C ALA A 167 -25.31 -26.53 -14.66
N TYR A 168 -25.01 -26.52 -13.35
CA TYR A 168 -25.01 -27.76 -12.57
C TYR A 168 -25.47 -27.48 -11.14
N GLN A 169 -26.76 -27.75 -10.91
CA GLN A 169 -27.22 -28.21 -9.60
C GLN A 169 -26.68 -29.62 -9.35
N ASN A 170 -26.38 -29.87 -8.07
CA ASN A 170 -26.31 -31.16 -7.38
C ASN A 170 -25.12 -32.09 -7.67
N VAL A 171 -24.16 -32.10 -6.73
CA VAL A 171 -23.74 -33.35 -6.08
C VAL A 171 -23.59 -33.16 -4.56
N THR A 172 -24.19 -34.14 -3.88
CA THR A 172 -24.51 -34.38 -2.46
C THR A 172 -23.35 -34.25 -1.45
N PRO A 173 -23.63 -33.90 -0.18
CA PRO A 173 -22.61 -33.70 0.86
C PRO A 173 -22.05 -35.02 1.41
N LEU A 174 -20.72 -35.10 1.58
CA LEU A 174 -20.08 -36.15 2.35
C LEU A 174 -19.97 -35.74 3.84
N ARG A 175 -20.51 -36.62 4.68
CA ARG A 175 -20.63 -36.52 6.14
C ARG A 175 -19.30 -36.82 6.87
N PRO A 176 -19.20 -36.46 8.16
CA PRO A 176 -17.95 -36.35 8.91
C PRO A 176 -17.53 -37.67 9.58
N LEU A 177 -16.21 -37.87 9.73
CA LEU A 177 -15.64 -38.83 10.67
C LEU A 177 -14.44 -38.24 11.42
N THR A 178 -14.74 -37.85 12.66
CA THR A 178 -14.09 -38.25 13.93
C THR A 178 -12.57 -38.07 14.11
N ARG A 179 -12.27 -37.18 15.07
CA ARG A 179 -10.99 -36.96 15.77
C ARG A 179 -10.44 -38.25 16.41
N LEU A 180 -9.11 -38.34 16.52
CA LEU A 180 -8.41 -38.80 17.73
C LEU A 180 -7.00 -38.20 17.78
N ASN A 181 -6.65 -37.74 18.97
CA ASN A 181 -5.56 -36.84 19.34
C ASN A 181 -4.21 -37.54 19.54
N SER A 182 -3.12 -36.77 19.40
CA SER A 182 -1.95 -36.61 20.31
C SER A 182 -0.74 -36.22 19.43
N SER A 183 0.04 -35.16 19.66
CA SER A 183 0.32 -34.35 20.85
C SER A 183 1.07 -33.09 20.40
N GLU A 184 0.68 -31.94 20.96
CA GLU A 184 1.51 -30.81 21.41
C GLU A 184 2.72 -30.37 20.57
N GLU A 185 2.58 -29.22 19.91
CA GLU A 185 3.53 -28.10 20.02
C GLU A 185 2.83 -26.81 19.57
N GLU A 186 2.33 -26.06 20.55
CA GLU A 186 1.90 -24.68 20.39
C GLU A 186 3.13 -23.80 20.14
N HIS A 187 3.32 -23.34 18.91
CA HIS A 187 4.06 -22.11 18.66
C HIS A 187 3.09 -21.03 18.20
N HIS A 188 2.76 -20.17 19.16
CA HIS A 188 2.11 -18.87 18.98
C HIS A 188 2.81 -18.06 17.85
N ALA A 189 2.27 -18.10 16.64
CA ALA A 189 2.51 -17.06 15.63
C ALA A 189 1.56 -15.90 15.96
N GLY A 190 2.10 -14.92 16.68
CA GLY A 190 1.37 -13.79 17.24
C GLY A 190 0.48 -13.09 16.22
N SER A 191 -0.76 -12.84 16.63
CA SER A 191 -1.64 -11.86 16.03
C SER A 191 -0.90 -10.53 15.94
N PHE A 192 -0.53 -10.10 14.73
CA PHE A 192 -0.06 -8.73 14.51
C PHE A 192 -1.28 -7.82 14.65
N SER A 193 -1.50 -7.34 15.87
CA SER A 193 -2.50 -6.35 16.20
C SER A 193 -2.08 -4.97 15.66
N ILE A 194 -3.09 -4.12 15.43
CA ILE A 194 -2.98 -2.75 14.88
C ILE A 194 -2.00 -1.85 15.65
N GLU A 195 -1.65 -2.23 16.89
CA GLU A 195 -0.65 -1.57 17.74
C GLU A 195 0.78 -1.65 17.17
N ASP A 196 1.13 -2.71 16.43
CA ASP A 196 2.48 -2.92 15.90
C ASP A 196 2.86 -1.96 14.75
N PHE A 197 1.88 -1.44 14.01
CA PHE A 197 2.12 -0.49 12.92
C PHE A 197 2.28 0.95 13.44
N ALA A 198 1.59 1.30 14.54
CA ALA A 198 1.84 2.54 15.25
C ALA A 198 3.26 2.54 15.84
N HIS A 199 3.74 1.40 16.34
CA HIS A 199 5.08 1.28 16.93
C HIS A 199 6.22 1.53 15.96
N ARG A 200 6.15 1.07 14.69
CA ARG A 200 7.28 1.25 13.74
C ARG A 200 7.52 2.68 13.27
N SER A 201 6.52 3.56 13.37
CA SER A 201 6.67 5.01 13.10
C SER A 201 6.86 5.82 14.40
N ASP A 202 6.32 5.32 15.52
CA ASP A 202 6.47 5.93 16.85
C ASP A 202 7.88 5.77 17.43
N ASP A 203 8.60 4.68 17.12
CA ASP A 203 9.87 4.36 17.78
C ASP A 203 10.96 5.41 17.54
N LYS A 204 10.99 6.01 16.34
CA LYS A 204 11.92 7.11 16.02
C LYS A 204 11.58 8.39 16.77
N GLN A 205 10.29 8.70 16.91
CA GLN A 205 9.81 9.88 17.62
C GLN A 205 9.96 9.71 19.14
N ARG A 206 9.74 8.51 19.66
CA ARG A 206 10.01 8.14 21.05
C ARG A 206 11.47 8.29 21.41
N GLN A 207 12.38 7.78 20.56
CA GLN A 207 13.84 7.97 20.75
C GLN A 207 14.25 9.44 20.66
N TYR A 208 13.54 10.27 19.90
CA TYR A 208 13.82 11.70 19.80
C TYR A 208 13.37 12.49 21.03
N LEU A 209 12.26 12.08 21.66
CA LEU A 209 11.68 12.75 22.83
C LEU A 209 12.34 12.33 24.14
N LEU A 210 12.83 11.09 24.23
CA LEU A 210 13.46 10.55 25.43
C LEU A 210 14.70 11.39 25.81
N GLY A 211 14.69 11.98 27.01
CA GLY A 211 15.79 12.79 27.53
C GLY A 211 15.80 14.27 27.09
N LYS A 212 14.78 14.73 26.36
CA LYS A 212 14.56 16.16 26.08
C LYS A 212 13.85 16.86 27.25
N LYS A 213 13.85 18.19 27.28
CA LYS A 213 13.28 18.98 28.39
C LYS A 213 12.07 19.75 27.91
N SER A 214 10.90 19.39 28.40
CA SER A 214 9.66 19.92 27.89
C SER A 214 9.61 21.45 27.97
N THR A 215 9.36 22.08 26.83
CA THR A 215 9.27 23.53 26.71
C THR A 215 7.96 24.10 27.26
N ARG A 216 6.97 23.28 27.61
CA ARG A 216 5.69 23.70 28.19
C ARG A 216 5.18 22.71 29.23
N ARG A 217 4.32 23.17 30.13
CA ARG A 217 3.56 22.29 31.01
C ARG A 217 2.45 21.63 30.20
N ILE A 218 2.37 20.30 30.25
CA ILE A 218 1.35 19.51 29.56
C ILE A 218 0.46 18.85 30.60
N GLN A 219 -0.85 19.00 30.44
CA GLN A 219 -1.86 18.44 31.33
C GLN A 219 -2.91 17.66 30.52
N THR A 220 -3.52 16.69 31.17
CA THR A 220 -4.70 15.97 30.68
C THR A 220 -5.94 16.87 30.69
N GLU A 221 -6.99 16.48 29.97
CA GLU A 221 -8.30 17.18 29.99
C GLU A 221 -8.94 17.20 31.38
N THR A 222 -8.55 16.28 32.26
CA THR A 222 -8.99 16.19 33.66
C THR A 222 -8.14 17.02 34.62
N GLY A 223 -7.16 17.78 34.11
CA GLY A 223 -6.30 18.69 34.89
C GLY A 223 -5.08 18.03 35.56
N VAL A 224 -4.85 16.74 35.33
CA VAL A 224 -3.66 16.02 35.83
C VAL A 224 -2.43 16.39 35.00
N VAL A 225 -1.35 16.80 35.66
CA VAL A 225 -0.08 17.18 35.00
C VAL A 225 0.68 15.96 34.51
N ILE A 226 1.04 15.97 33.22
CA ILE A 226 1.81 14.92 32.54
C ILE A 226 3.30 15.24 32.61
N VAL A 227 3.69 16.50 32.32
CA VAL A 227 5.06 17.01 32.45
C VAL A 227 5.05 18.49 32.79
N GLU A 228 5.99 18.91 33.64
CA GLU A 228 6.18 20.30 34.03
C GLU A 228 7.10 21.03 33.05
N HIS A 229 6.97 22.36 32.98
CA HIS A 229 7.86 23.17 32.16
C HIS A 229 9.33 23.01 32.63
N GLY A 230 10.21 22.63 31.71
CA GLY A 230 11.63 22.39 31.95
C GLY A 230 11.97 21.00 32.51
N ALA A 231 10.98 20.13 32.74
CA ALA A 231 11.20 18.77 33.22
C ALA A 231 11.60 17.82 32.08
N GLU A 232 12.38 16.79 32.42
CA GLU A 232 12.86 15.79 31.46
C GLU A 232 11.74 14.86 31.01
N ILE A 233 11.71 14.59 29.70
CA ILE A 233 10.76 13.68 29.08
C ILE A 233 11.29 12.26 29.25
N THR A 234 10.78 11.59 30.29
CA THR A 234 11.06 10.19 30.58
C THR A 234 10.08 9.26 29.86
N GLU A 235 10.40 7.98 29.85
CA GLU A 235 9.54 6.94 29.28
C GLU A 235 8.12 6.97 29.91
N GLU A 236 8.03 7.24 31.21
CA GLU A 236 6.76 7.36 31.92
C GLU A 236 5.92 8.55 31.45
N VAL A 237 6.57 9.68 31.11
CA VAL A 237 5.90 10.88 30.57
C VAL A 237 5.33 10.60 29.19
N ILE A 238 6.08 9.88 28.34
CA ILE A 238 5.64 9.48 27.00
C ILE A 238 4.41 8.57 27.09
N GLN A 239 4.44 7.57 27.97
CA GLN A 239 3.30 6.66 28.17
C GLN A 239 2.06 7.40 28.68
N LYS A 240 2.21 8.28 29.68
CA LYS A 240 1.12 9.12 30.17
C LYS A 240 0.55 10.04 29.09
N ALA A 241 1.41 10.61 28.24
CA ALA A 241 0.98 11.45 27.11
C ALA A 241 0.23 10.65 26.04
N LYS A 242 0.64 9.40 25.74
CA LYS A 242 -0.09 8.52 24.82
C LYS A 242 -1.47 8.14 25.33
N LEU A 243 -1.56 7.72 26.59
CA LEU A 243 -2.83 7.36 27.24
C LEU A 243 -3.80 8.54 27.33
N ALA A 244 -3.27 9.76 27.44
CA ALA A 244 -4.06 10.98 27.50
C ALA A 244 -4.38 11.59 26.12
N GLY A 245 -3.94 10.99 25.01
CA GLY A 245 -4.10 11.57 23.67
C GLY A 245 -3.29 12.86 23.44
N LYS A 246 -2.34 13.18 24.34
CA LYS A 246 -1.50 14.39 24.34
C LYS A 246 -0.08 14.15 23.79
N TYR A 247 0.17 12.99 23.19
CA TYR A 247 1.47 12.62 22.63
C TYR A 247 1.95 13.60 21.53
N LEU A 248 1.02 14.12 20.73
CA LEU A 248 1.33 15.11 19.69
C LEU A 248 1.75 16.46 20.28
N GLU A 249 1.13 16.88 21.38
CA GLU A 249 1.46 18.13 22.08
C GLU A 249 2.84 18.06 22.73
N LEU A 250 3.19 16.90 23.30
CA LEU A 250 4.53 16.61 23.81
C LEU A 250 5.58 16.61 22.68
N ALA A 251 5.23 16.08 21.50
CA ALA A 251 6.13 16.04 20.36
C ALA A 251 6.39 17.40 19.69
N MET A 252 5.43 18.32 19.79
CA MET A 252 5.57 19.71 19.30
C MET A 252 6.34 20.61 20.27
N HIS A 253 6.41 20.21 21.55
CA HIS A 253 7.08 20.95 22.62
C HIS A 253 8.06 20.06 23.42
N PRO A 254 9.07 19.47 22.75
CA PRO A 254 10.11 18.70 23.40
C PRO A 254 11.00 19.56 24.31
#